data_AF-A0ABD4KY12-F1
#
_entry.id   AF-A0ABD4KY12-F1
#
_cell.length_a   1.000
_cell.length_b   1.000
_cell.length_c   1.000
_cell.angle_alpha   90.00
_cell.angle_beta   90.00
_cell.angle_gamma   90.00
#
_symmetry.space_group_name_H-M   'P 1'
#
loop_
_entity.id
_entity.type
_entity.pdbx_description
1 polymer ?
#
loop_
_entity_poly.entity_id
_entity_poly.type
_entity_poly.pdbx_seq_one_letter_code
_entity_poly.pdbx_strand_id
1 'polypeptide(L)' 'VKLEYKLKEQGKYLVKLDQWYASSKTCHCCGHKMDDMPLSVRQWNCPSCGTTGIDRDLNAALNIRDKGILELKAAGRSSQ' A
#
# COMPACT_ATOMS: atom_id res chain seq x y z
N VAL A 1 16.20 3.09 10.59
CA VAL A 1 17.45 2.30 10.48
C VAL A 1 17.32 0.85 10.98
N LYS A 2 16.43 0.52 11.94
CA LYS A 2 16.29 -0.87 12.45
C LYS A 2 15.84 -1.92 11.43
N LEU A 3 14.96 -1.56 10.47
CA LEU A 3 14.42 -2.53 9.50
C LEU A 3 15.45 -2.92 8.43
N GLU A 4 16.24 -1.98 7.95
CA GLU A 4 17.20 -2.19 6.85
C GLU A 4 18.27 -3.23 7.22
N TYR A 5 18.86 -3.09 8.41
CA TYR A 5 19.84 -4.04 8.91
C TYR A 5 19.25 -5.46 9.07
N LYS A 6 18.08 -5.59 9.71
CA LYS A 6 17.43 -6.90 9.90
C LYS A 6 17.02 -7.57 8.60
N LEU A 7 16.57 -6.78 7.62
CA LEU A 7 16.23 -7.31 6.30
C LEU A 7 17.49 -7.78 5.56
N LYS A 8 18.59 -7.03 5.68
CA LYS A 8 19.89 -7.43 5.11
C LYS A 8 20.40 -8.75 5.71
N GLU A 9 20.28 -8.96 7.03
CA GLU A 9 20.60 -10.24 7.66
C GLU A 9 19.80 -11.42 7.09
N GLN A 10 18.55 -11.18 6.67
CA GLN A 10 17.67 -12.19 6.08
C GLN A 10 17.74 -12.27 4.55
N GLY A 11 18.64 -11.50 3.90
CA GLY A 11 18.71 -11.43 2.43
C GLY A 11 17.49 -10.78 1.76
N LYS A 12 16.69 -10.01 2.51
CA LYS A 12 15.45 -9.36 2.02
C LYS A 12 15.71 -7.92 1.58
N TYR A 13 14.79 -7.41 0.76
CA TYR A 13 14.81 -6.03 0.28
C TYR A 13 13.93 -5.11 1.12
N LEU A 14 14.43 -3.89 1.37
CA LEU A 14 13.63 -2.79 1.88
C LEU A 14 13.27 -1.86 0.71
N VAL A 15 11.98 -1.79 0.38
CA VAL A 15 11.45 -0.86 -0.62
C VAL A 15 10.80 0.31 0.11
N LYS A 16 11.27 1.52 -0.17
CA LYS A 16 10.67 2.77 0.34
C LYS A 16 9.78 3.34 -0.74
N LEU A 17 8.52 3.59 -0.40
CA LEU A 17 7.58 4.27 -1.29
C LEU A 17 7.64 5.78 -1.10
N ASP A 18 7.17 6.52 -2.09
CA ASP A 18 6.97 7.96 -1.99
C ASP A 18 5.99 8.28 -0.85
N GLN A 19 6.32 9.28 -0.04
CA GLN A 19 5.53 9.68 1.14
C GLN A 19 4.15 10.26 0.78
N TRP A 20 3.99 10.75 -0.46
CA TRP A 20 2.75 11.33 -0.99
C TRP A 20 1.91 10.32 -1.75
N TYR A 21 2.32 9.05 -1.80
CA TYR A 21 1.49 7.99 -2.34
C TYR A 21 0.19 7.87 -1.53
N ALA A 22 -0.94 8.12 -2.19
CA ALA A 22 -2.26 8.22 -1.60
C ALA A 22 -2.86 6.84 -1.22
N SER A 23 -2.12 6.00 -0.50
CA SER A 23 -2.48 4.62 -0.16
C SER A 23 -3.79 4.52 0.63
N SER A 24 -4.06 5.45 1.55
CA SER A 24 -5.29 5.48 2.36
C SER A 24 -6.50 6.08 1.65
N LYS A 25 -6.29 6.71 0.48
CA LYS A 25 -7.35 7.31 -0.36
C LYS A 25 -7.56 6.54 -1.66
N THR A 26 -6.86 5.44 -1.90
CA THR A 26 -6.98 4.65 -3.15
C THR A 26 -7.66 3.32 -2.85
N CYS A 27 -8.55 2.84 -3.71
CA CYS A 27 -9.13 1.52 -3.55
C CYS A 27 -8.12 0.46 -3.96
N HIS A 28 -7.83 -0.51 -3.08
CA HIS A 28 -6.93 -1.61 -3.45
C HIS A 28 -7.51 -2.51 -4.55
N CYS A 29 -8.84 -2.59 -4.66
CA CYS A 29 -9.50 -3.48 -5.61
C CYS A 29 -9.49 -2.91 -7.04
N CYS A 30 -9.79 -1.63 -7.21
CA CYS A 30 -10.00 -1.02 -8.53
C CYS A 30 -9.12 0.20 -8.83
N GLY A 31 -8.34 0.70 -7.86
CA GLY A 31 -7.50 1.88 -8.03
C GLY A 31 -8.24 3.22 -7.96
N HIS A 32 -9.56 3.25 -7.74
CA HIS A 32 -10.30 4.50 -7.58
C HIS A 32 -9.78 5.32 -6.41
N LYS A 33 -9.51 6.60 -6.64
CA LYS A 33 -9.02 7.54 -5.62
C LYS A 33 -10.16 8.40 -5.10
N MET A 34 -10.39 8.36 -3.80
CA MET A 34 -11.34 9.21 -3.09
C MET A 34 -10.83 10.65 -3.03
N ASP A 35 -11.75 11.61 -3.19
CA ASP A 35 -11.44 13.03 -3.01
C ASP A 35 -11.07 13.32 -1.55
N ASP A 36 -11.90 12.84 -0.61
CA ASP A 36 -11.67 12.99 0.82
C ASP A 36 -11.73 11.68 1.60
N MET A 37 -10.93 11.61 2.66
CA MET A 37 -10.90 10.49 3.60
C MET A 37 -10.52 11.00 5.01
N PRO A 38 -11.50 11.56 5.75
CA PRO A 38 -11.28 12.04 7.11
C PRO A 38 -10.76 10.94 8.04
N LEU A 39 -9.98 11.32 9.06
CA LEU A 39 -9.41 10.36 10.01
C LEU A 39 -10.47 9.54 10.75
N SER A 40 -11.67 10.10 10.95
CA SER A 40 -12.83 9.44 11.57
C SER A 40 -13.43 8.33 10.72
N VAL A 41 -13.21 8.33 9.40
CA VAL A 41 -13.67 7.26 8.51
C VAL A 41 -12.74 6.06 8.65
N ARG A 42 -13.18 5.05 9.39
CA ARG A 42 -12.41 3.83 9.67
C ARG A 42 -12.69 2.67 8.72
N GLN A 43 -13.85 2.67 8.06
CA GLN A 43 -14.22 1.69 7.06
C GLN A 43 -14.02 2.24 5.65
N TRP A 44 -13.59 1.38 4.74
CA TRP A 44 -13.48 1.69 3.34
C TRP A 44 -14.69 1.18 2.57
N ASN A 45 -15.36 2.09 1.86
CA ASN A 45 -16.50 1.81 1.01
C ASN A 45 -16.25 2.48 -0.35
N CYS A 46 -15.88 1.70 -1.35
CA CYS A 46 -15.52 2.21 -2.66
C CYS A 46 -16.77 2.50 -3.51
N PRO A 47 -16.99 3.75 -3.94
CA PRO A 47 -18.12 4.09 -4.80
C PRO A 47 -17.97 3.56 -6.24
N SER A 48 -16.73 3.26 -6.68
CA SER A 48 -16.45 2.86 -8.05
C SER A 48 -16.65 1.37 -8.32
N CYS A 49 -16.25 0.49 -7.40
CA CYS A 49 -16.34 -0.97 -7.60
C CYS A 49 -17.24 -1.68 -6.57
N GLY A 50 -17.82 -0.94 -5.62
CA GLY A 50 -18.72 -1.52 -4.61
C GLY A 50 -18.03 -2.34 -3.52
N THR A 51 -16.68 -2.35 -3.44
CA THR A 51 -15.97 -2.97 -2.32
C THR A 51 -16.29 -2.23 -1.03
N THR A 52 -16.91 -2.91 -0.06
CA THR A 52 -17.31 -2.34 1.23
C THR A 52 -16.89 -3.23 2.40
N GLY A 53 -16.92 -2.70 3.62
CA GLY A 53 -16.76 -3.49 4.84
C GLY A 53 -15.33 -3.92 5.17
N ILE A 54 -14.33 -3.32 4.52
CA ILE A 54 -12.91 -3.51 4.89
C ILE A 54 -12.43 -2.35 5.76
N ASP A 55 -11.51 -2.62 6.69
CA ASP A 55 -10.85 -1.56 7.46
C ASP A 55 -9.98 -0.69 6.51
N ARG A 56 -10.01 0.63 6.72
CA ARG A 56 -9.26 1.59 5.91
C ARG A 56 -7.76 1.32 5.94
N ASP A 57 -7.21 0.97 7.10
CA ASP A 57 -5.78 0.76 7.26
C ASP A 57 -5.38 -0.58 6.59
N LEU A 58 -6.27 -1.59 6.57
CA LEU A 58 -6.09 -2.78 5.73
C LEU A 58 -6.08 -2.44 4.23
N ASN A 59 -7.03 -1.64 3.75
CA ASN A 59 -7.03 -1.17 2.36
C ASN A 59 -5.72 -0.44 2.01
N ALA A 60 -5.26 0.45 2.89
CA ALA A 60 -4.00 1.17 2.72
C ALA A 60 -2.78 0.25 2.71
N ALA A 61 -2.74 -0.77 3.58
CA ALA A 61 -1.67 -1.76 3.63
C ALA A 61 -1.58 -2.58 2.34
N LEU A 62 -2.73 -2.97 1.76
CA LEU A 62 -2.78 -3.68 0.48
C LEU A 62 -2.23 -2.81 -0.66
N ASN A 63 -2.61 -1.53 -0.71
CA ASN A 63 -2.05 -0.57 -1.67
C ASN A 63 -0.53 -0.41 -1.52
N ILE A 64 -0.02 -0.27 -0.29
CA ILE A 64 1.41 -0.16 -0.01
C ILE A 64 2.15 -1.43 -0.46
N ARG A 65 1.59 -2.61 -0.18
CA ARG A 65 2.15 -3.89 -0.64
C ARG A 65 2.26 -3.93 -2.16
N ASP A 66 1.17 -3.63 -2.85
CA ASP A 66 1.09 -3.78 -4.31
C ASP A 66 2.01 -2.76 -5.02
N LYS A 67 2.04 -1.51 -4.52
CA LYS A 67 2.98 -0.50 -5.00
C LYS A 67 4.43 -0.89 -4.69
N GLY A 68 4.72 -1.45 -3.51
CA GLY A 68 6.04 -1.95 -3.15
C GLY A 68 6.53 -3.07 -4.06
N ILE A 69 5.65 -4.02 -4.42
CA ILE A 69 5.96 -5.09 -5.37
C ILE A 69 6.26 -4.50 -6.76
N LEU A 70 5.49 -3.51 -7.20
CA LEU A 70 5.72 -2.85 -8.49
C LEU A 70 7.10 -2.15 -8.52
N GLU A 71 7.44 -1.37 -7.49
CA GLU A 71 8.74 -0.70 -7.38
C GLU A 71 9.90 -1.71 -7.31
N LEU A 72 9.72 -2.82 -6.59
CA LEU A 72 10.73 -3.88 -6.50
C LEU A 72 11.02 -4.49 -7.88
N LYS A 73 9.96 -4.80 -8.65
CA LYS A 73 10.06 -5.32 -10.02
C LYS A 73 10.71 -4.31 -10.96
N ALA A 74 10.33 -3.04 -10.88
CA ALA A 74 10.92 -1.97 -11.68
C ALA A 74 12.42 -1.79 -11.42
N ALA A 75 12.87 -2.05 -10.19
CA ALA A 75 14.28 -2.07 -9.82
C ALA A 75 15.05 -3.32 -10.28
N GLY A 76 14.42 -4.23 -11.05
CA GLY A 76 15.04 -5.46 -11.56
C GLY A 76 15.32 -6.50 -10.47
N ARG A 77 14.71 -6.37 -9.30
CA ARG A 77 14.90 -7.29 -8.17
C ARG A 77 13.74 -8.28 -8.16
N SER A 78 13.97 -9.48 -8.66
CA SER A 78 12.99 -10.56 -8.54
C SER A 78 12.81 -10.92 -7.07
N SER A 79 11.57 -11.05 -6.62
CA SER A 79 11.24 -11.70 -5.35
C SER A 79 11.81 -13.12 -5.41
N GLN A 80 12.79 -13.41 -4.55
CA GLN A 80 13.19 -14.78 -4.24
C GLN A 80 12.03 -15.53 -3.60
#